data_AF-A0A2E0F2T7-F1
#
_entry.id   AF-A0A2E0F2T7-F1
#
_cell.length_a   1.000
_cell.length_b   1.000
_cell.length_c   1.000
_cell.angle_alpha   90.00
_cell.angle_beta   90.00
_cell.angle_gamma   90.00
#
_symmetry.space_group_name_H-M   'P 1'
#
loop_
_entity.id
_entity.type
_entity.pdbx_description
1 polymer ?
#
loop_
_entity_poly.entity_id
_entity_poly.type
_entity_poly.pdbx_seq_one_letter_code
_entity_poly.pdbx_strand_id
1 'polypeptide(L)'
;TDRWQGWLALWLLIALLLIVFGGDIGTMFEQAKAHTPEHLEWDWEHGSISDLNRTSFEAGVALILAITAAEMFSQGNWQRTHAAENDEALRKGAWFAAALVFPLMFTMGFLGTVVAGQGAVDDPSAAFFYLIEDVHVFIIALFVILGIALVCSSADTLQNAVVASISRDLADGKMDLRMARLATLALIPGAIALSLWGVENGYSVFAIFLFADLLAAATVLPVLLSLWEKVDSRAALAGAICGILSVIAYGIYEPATSYDGIQQYVMYIIYPTMDPINGGAISPVDGGLTNLWVFVSALVGSGLVTILGSLALEDFSNSKNTLVNEEE
;
A
#
# COMPACT_ATOMS: atom_id res chain seq x y z
N THR A 1 -24.54 5.06 5.01
CA THR A 1 -23.56 4.02 4.65
C THR A 1 -22.53 3.86 5.75
N ASP A 2 -21.83 4.92 6.14
CA ASP A 2 -20.67 4.89 7.04
C ASP A 2 -20.98 4.35 8.46
N ARG A 3 -22.16 4.67 9.01
CA ARG A 3 -22.59 4.10 10.30
C ARG A 3 -22.73 2.58 10.26
N TRP A 4 -23.30 2.05 9.17
CA TRP A 4 -23.48 0.60 8.99
C TRP A 4 -22.15 -0.09 8.73
N GLN A 5 -21.25 0.53 7.96
CA GLN A 5 -19.88 0.05 7.76
C GLN A 5 -19.12 -0.03 9.09
N GLY A 6 -19.22 0.98 9.94
CA GLY A 6 -18.63 0.95 11.28
C GLY A 6 -19.15 -0.21 12.14
N TRP A 7 -20.46 -0.47 12.10
CA TRP A 7 -21.05 -1.64 12.78
C TRP A 7 -20.57 -2.97 12.20
N LEU A 8 -20.44 -3.08 10.88
CA LEU A 8 -19.92 -4.29 10.22
C LEU A 8 -18.44 -4.53 10.56
N ALA A 9 -17.62 -3.48 10.60
CA ALA A 9 -16.22 -3.58 11.00
C ALA A 9 -16.08 -3.99 12.48
N LEU A 10 -16.93 -3.45 13.36
CA LEU A 10 -16.96 -3.87 14.76
C LEU A 10 -17.40 -5.33 14.89
N TRP A 11 -18.39 -5.76 14.11
CA TRP A 11 -18.83 -7.15 14.07
C TRP A 11 -17.73 -8.08 13.55
N LEU A 12 -16.99 -7.68 12.51
CA LEU A 12 -15.82 -8.39 12.01
C LEU A 12 -14.79 -8.57 13.13
N LEU A 13 -14.43 -7.48 13.82
CA LEU A 13 -13.47 -7.54 14.91
C LEU A 13 -13.93 -8.51 16.00
N ILE A 14 -15.20 -8.43 16.43
CA ILE A 14 -15.75 -9.36 17.41
C ILE A 14 -15.67 -10.80 16.92
N ALA A 15 -16.04 -11.07 15.67
CA ALA A 15 -16.00 -12.41 15.10
C ALA A 15 -14.57 -12.97 15.04
N LEU A 16 -13.59 -12.16 14.67
CA LEU A 16 -12.17 -12.56 14.67
C LEU A 16 -11.65 -12.83 16.07
N LEU A 17 -11.98 -11.96 17.04
CA LEU A 17 -11.62 -12.20 18.43
C LEU A 17 -12.27 -13.48 18.97
N LEU A 18 -13.51 -13.78 18.58
CA LEU A 18 -14.16 -15.04 18.92
C LEU A 18 -13.49 -16.25 18.26
N ILE A 19 -12.94 -16.13 17.06
CA ILE A 19 -12.15 -17.20 16.44
C ILE A 19 -10.87 -17.43 17.24
N VAL A 20 -10.12 -16.36 17.55
CA VAL A 20 -8.85 -16.45 18.29
C VAL A 20 -9.05 -16.96 19.71
N PHE A 21 -10.05 -16.46 20.43
CA PHE A 21 -10.29 -16.81 21.83
C PHE A 21 -11.24 -17.99 22.03
N GLY A 22 -12.02 -18.35 21.01
CA GLY A 22 -12.91 -19.51 21.03
C GLY A 22 -12.26 -20.79 20.47
N GLY A 23 -11.16 -20.66 19.74
CA GLY A 23 -10.31 -21.77 19.34
C GLY A 23 -9.31 -22.18 20.44
N ASP A 24 -8.50 -23.20 20.14
CA ASP A 24 -7.38 -23.56 21.00
C ASP A 24 -6.23 -22.56 20.78
N ILE A 25 -6.20 -21.53 21.63
CA ILE A 25 -5.20 -20.47 21.53
C ILE A 25 -3.76 -21.03 21.70
N GLY A 26 -3.59 -22.13 22.42
CA GLY A 26 -2.30 -22.77 22.62
C GLY A 26 -1.75 -23.32 21.31
N THR A 27 -2.57 -24.08 20.58
CA THR A 27 -2.18 -24.63 19.28
C THR A 27 -2.00 -23.54 18.24
N MET A 28 -2.85 -22.50 18.23
CA MET A 28 -2.65 -21.34 17.36
C MET A 28 -1.31 -20.64 17.63
N PHE A 29 -0.92 -20.46 18.90
CA PHE A 29 0.37 -19.88 19.22
C PHE A 29 1.56 -20.77 18.84
N GLU A 30 1.42 -22.09 18.95
CA GLU A 30 2.43 -23.04 18.50
C GLU A 30 2.58 -22.99 16.98
N GLN A 31 1.46 -23.00 16.24
CA GLN A 31 1.44 -22.87 14.79
C GLN A 31 2.00 -21.52 14.32
N ALA A 32 1.60 -20.40 14.94
CA ALA A 32 2.12 -19.08 14.60
C ALA A 32 3.64 -18.96 14.79
N LYS A 33 4.23 -19.74 15.70
CA LYS A 33 5.68 -19.79 15.91
C LYS A 33 6.38 -20.79 14.98
N ALA A 34 5.66 -21.76 14.45
CA ALA A 34 6.22 -22.72 13.53
C ALA A 34 6.62 -22.03 12.22
N HIS A 35 7.73 -22.48 11.64
CA HIS A 35 8.07 -22.17 10.26
C HIS A 35 7.26 -23.05 9.33
N THR A 36 7.03 -22.57 8.11
CA THR A 36 6.31 -23.32 7.09
C THR A 36 6.99 -24.68 6.85
N PRO A 37 6.33 -25.81 7.18
CA PRO A 37 6.97 -27.13 7.19
C PRO A 37 7.55 -27.57 5.84
N GLU A 38 6.89 -27.18 4.74
CA GLU A 38 7.19 -27.65 3.39
C GLU A 38 8.44 -26.99 2.77
N HIS A 39 8.88 -25.85 3.32
CA HIS A 39 10.05 -25.12 2.82
C HIS A 39 11.34 -25.37 3.64
N LEU A 40 11.22 -26.06 4.78
CA LEU A 40 12.34 -26.52 5.58
C LEU A 40 13.24 -27.52 4.82
N GLU A 41 12.70 -28.26 3.85
CA GLU A 41 13.48 -29.16 2.98
C GLU A 41 14.45 -28.41 2.04
N TRP A 42 14.22 -27.12 1.80
CA TRP A 42 15.01 -26.26 0.91
C TRP A 42 15.84 -25.22 1.68
N ASP A 43 16.06 -25.43 2.99
CA ASP A 43 16.81 -24.54 3.88
C ASP A 43 16.23 -23.11 3.94
N TRP A 44 14.92 -22.97 3.70
CA TRP A 44 14.21 -21.69 3.70
C TRP A 44 13.09 -21.66 4.73
N GLU A 45 13.36 -20.96 5.83
CA GLU A 45 12.42 -20.70 6.93
C GLU A 45 11.63 -19.41 6.67
N HIS A 46 10.30 -19.51 6.55
CA HIS A 46 9.39 -18.36 6.56
C HIS A 46 8.10 -18.69 7.33
N GLY A 47 7.28 -17.68 7.61
CA GLY A 47 5.94 -17.86 8.19
C GLY A 47 5.83 -17.75 9.72
N SER A 48 6.93 -17.52 10.44
CA SER A 48 6.93 -17.50 11.90
C SER A 48 6.82 -16.10 12.51
N ILE A 49 5.99 -15.94 13.53
CA ILE A 49 5.92 -14.72 14.36
C ILE A 49 7.17 -14.53 15.24
N SER A 50 7.97 -15.58 15.45
CA SER A 50 9.23 -15.49 16.19
C SER A 50 10.42 -15.04 15.34
N ASP A 51 10.27 -14.97 14.02
CA ASP A 51 11.34 -14.57 13.11
C ASP A 51 11.52 -13.05 13.08
N LEU A 52 12.30 -12.55 14.03
CA LEU A 52 12.75 -11.16 14.07
C LEU A 52 14.10 -10.97 13.36
N ASN A 53 14.35 -11.74 12.30
CA ASN A 53 15.54 -11.55 11.49
C ASN A 53 15.51 -10.14 10.84
N ARG A 54 16.69 -9.65 10.45
CA ARG A 54 16.83 -8.28 9.92
C ARG A 54 15.95 -8.05 8.68
N THR A 55 15.91 -9.03 7.78
CA THR A 55 15.17 -8.96 6.52
C THR A 55 13.66 -8.82 6.74
N SER A 56 13.07 -9.66 7.60
CA SER A 56 11.66 -9.61 7.99
C SER A 56 11.32 -8.32 8.72
N PHE A 57 12.20 -7.84 9.60
CA PHE A 57 12.00 -6.56 10.28
C PHE A 57 12.02 -5.39 9.30
N GLU A 58 13.00 -5.33 8.40
CA GLU A 58 13.10 -4.30 7.36
C GLU A 58 11.88 -4.34 6.42
N ALA A 59 11.41 -5.52 6.02
CA ALA A 59 10.19 -5.67 5.22
C ALA A 59 8.94 -5.16 5.95
N GLY A 60 8.81 -5.42 7.25
CA GLY A 60 7.74 -4.87 8.08
C GLY A 60 7.78 -3.34 8.17
N VAL A 61 8.97 -2.76 8.34
CA VAL A 61 9.18 -1.30 8.32
C VAL A 61 8.85 -0.72 6.93
N ALA A 62 9.20 -1.45 5.86
CA ALA A 62 8.89 -1.06 4.49
C ALA A 62 7.38 -0.94 4.29
N LEU A 63 6.59 -1.90 4.77
CA LEU A 63 5.13 -1.86 4.71
C LEU A 63 4.55 -0.67 5.49
N ILE A 64 5.09 -0.36 6.68
CA ILE A 64 4.67 0.82 7.44
C ILE A 64 4.90 2.09 6.61
N LEU A 65 6.08 2.25 6.01
CA LEU A 65 6.41 3.40 5.17
C LEU A 65 5.49 3.47 3.93
N ALA A 66 5.39 2.36 3.20
CA ALA A 66 4.62 2.20 1.97
C ALA A 66 3.13 2.55 2.18
N ILE A 67 2.49 1.90 3.15
CA ILE A 67 1.08 2.10 3.48
C ILE A 67 0.86 3.53 3.98
N THR A 68 1.75 4.05 4.83
CA THR A 68 1.62 5.44 5.32
C THR A 68 1.66 6.43 4.15
N ALA A 69 2.59 6.25 3.21
CA ALA A 69 2.68 7.11 2.03
C ALA A 69 1.41 7.01 1.15
N ALA A 70 0.91 5.80 0.92
CA ALA A 70 -0.30 5.56 0.14
C ALA A 70 -1.54 6.18 0.80
N GLU A 71 -1.69 6.03 2.11
CA GLU A 71 -2.84 6.57 2.85
C GLU A 71 -2.88 8.11 2.82
N MET A 72 -1.74 8.80 2.69
CA MET A 72 -1.71 10.26 2.49
C MET A 72 -2.38 10.69 1.17
N PHE A 73 -2.48 9.82 0.19
CA PHE A 73 -3.15 10.08 -1.09
C PHE A 73 -4.57 9.51 -1.17
N SER A 74 -5.09 8.95 -0.08
CA SER A 74 -6.44 8.41 -0.02
C SER A 74 -7.49 9.51 -0.10
N GLN A 75 -7.91 9.84 -1.33
CA GLN A 75 -8.91 10.88 -1.62
C GLN A 75 -10.23 10.64 -0.88
N GLY A 76 -10.65 9.39 -0.70
CA GLY A 76 -11.85 9.06 0.07
C GLY A 76 -11.73 9.47 1.54
N ASN A 77 -10.55 9.30 2.15
CA ASN A 77 -10.30 9.72 3.53
C ASN A 77 -10.28 11.25 3.64
N TRP A 78 -9.65 11.96 2.70
CA TRP A 78 -9.67 13.42 2.65
C TRP A 78 -11.08 14.00 2.53
N GLN A 79 -11.94 13.40 1.70
CA GLN A 79 -13.33 13.82 1.58
C GLN A 79 -14.09 13.68 2.92
N ARG A 80 -13.87 12.60 3.66
CA ARG A 80 -14.47 12.42 5.00
C ARG A 80 -13.93 13.42 6.02
N THR A 81 -12.64 13.73 5.97
CA THR A 81 -12.01 14.75 6.81
C THR A 81 -12.61 16.13 6.54
N HIS A 82 -12.80 16.50 5.28
CA HIS A 82 -13.41 17.77 4.90
C HIS A 82 -14.90 17.86 5.22
N ALA A 83 -15.60 16.73 5.30
CA ALA A 83 -17.01 16.66 5.67
C ALA A 83 -17.23 16.56 7.20
N ALA A 84 -16.17 16.56 8.01
CA ALA A 84 -16.28 16.48 9.45
C ALA A 84 -16.99 17.72 10.04
N GLU A 85 -17.80 17.50 11.08
CA GLU A 85 -18.58 18.57 11.73
C GLU A 85 -17.69 19.65 12.36
N ASN A 86 -16.58 19.24 13.00
CA ASN A 86 -15.59 20.10 13.61
C ASN A 86 -14.31 19.30 13.90
N ASP A 87 -13.23 20.02 14.23
CA ASP A 87 -11.91 19.44 14.51
C ASP A 87 -11.92 18.45 15.69
N GLU A 88 -12.77 18.67 16.69
CA GLU A 88 -12.87 17.77 17.84
C GLU A 88 -13.47 16.42 17.44
N ALA A 89 -14.54 16.44 16.64
CA ALA A 89 -15.17 15.25 16.08
C ALA A 89 -14.19 14.50 15.15
N LEU A 90 -13.47 15.23 14.30
CA LEU A 90 -12.43 14.66 13.44
C LEU A 90 -11.34 13.97 14.26
N ARG A 91 -10.80 14.63 15.29
CA ARG A 91 -9.74 14.08 16.13
C ARG A 91 -10.21 12.84 16.90
N LYS A 92 -11.41 12.88 17.47
CA LYS A 92 -12.00 11.72 18.17
C LYS A 92 -12.23 10.56 17.21
N GLY A 93 -12.76 10.84 16.01
CA GLY A 93 -12.98 9.86 14.96
C GLY A 93 -11.67 9.18 14.52
N ALA A 94 -10.61 9.97 14.29
CA ALA A 94 -9.30 9.46 13.92
C ALA A 94 -8.68 8.55 15.00
N TRP A 95 -8.73 8.97 16.28
CA TRP A 95 -8.25 8.13 17.39
C TRP A 95 -9.06 6.86 17.54
N PHE A 96 -10.39 6.92 17.38
CA PHE A 96 -11.25 5.75 17.43
C PHE A 96 -10.94 4.78 16.28
N ALA A 97 -10.76 5.30 15.06
CA ALA A 97 -10.36 4.50 13.91
C ALA A 97 -9.00 3.83 14.13
N ALA A 98 -7.99 4.56 14.59
CA ALA A 98 -6.67 4.01 14.91
C ALA A 98 -6.76 2.89 15.98
N ALA A 99 -7.55 3.11 17.03
CA ALA A 99 -7.77 2.13 18.09
C ALA A 99 -8.49 0.86 17.62
N LEU A 100 -9.35 0.95 16.58
CA LEU A 100 -10.07 -0.20 16.01
C LEU A 100 -9.24 -0.95 14.96
N VAL A 101 -8.50 -0.22 14.12
CA VAL A 101 -7.68 -0.81 13.05
C VAL A 101 -6.51 -1.59 13.63
N PHE A 102 -5.86 -1.10 14.69
CA PHE A 102 -4.71 -1.79 15.28
C PHE A 102 -5.00 -3.25 15.70
N PRO A 103 -6.00 -3.56 16.55
CA PRO A 103 -6.29 -4.94 16.93
C PRO A 103 -6.80 -5.79 15.76
N LEU A 104 -7.50 -5.18 14.80
CA LEU A 104 -7.94 -5.87 13.58
C LEU A 104 -6.74 -6.34 12.75
N MET A 105 -5.81 -5.43 12.45
CA MET A 105 -4.61 -5.72 11.68
C MET A 105 -3.70 -6.70 12.41
N PHE A 106 -3.52 -6.54 13.72
CA PHE A 106 -2.74 -7.46 14.53
C PHE A 106 -3.32 -8.87 14.50
N THR A 107 -4.65 -8.99 14.67
CA THR A 107 -5.33 -10.29 14.65
C THR A 107 -5.20 -10.95 13.28
N MET A 108 -5.44 -10.22 12.19
CA MET A 108 -5.29 -10.76 10.84
C MET A 108 -3.85 -11.18 10.53
N GLY A 109 -2.85 -10.37 10.92
CA GLY A 109 -1.44 -10.73 10.76
C GLY A 109 -1.06 -11.98 11.54
N PHE A 110 -1.52 -12.08 12.80
CA PHE A 110 -1.34 -13.28 13.63
C PHE A 110 -1.96 -14.52 12.97
N LEU A 111 -3.23 -14.43 12.52
CA LEU A 111 -3.88 -15.55 11.84
C LEU A 111 -3.16 -15.95 10.54
N GLY A 112 -2.57 -14.99 9.81
CA GLY A 112 -1.70 -15.28 8.67
C GLY A 112 -0.49 -16.15 9.04
N THR A 113 0.19 -15.83 10.15
CA THR A 113 1.31 -16.65 10.65
C THR A 113 0.86 -18.04 11.12
N VAL A 114 -0.35 -18.16 11.69
CA VAL A 114 -0.93 -19.46 12.06
C VAL A 114 -1.07 -20.35 10.83
N VAL A 115 -1.65 -19.83 9.74
CA VAL A 115 -1.83 -20.57 8.49
C VAL A 115 -0.48 -20.93 7.87
N ALA A 116 0.48 -20.00 7.85
CA ALA A 116 1.82 -20.29 7.34
C ALA A 116 2.50 -21.44 8.12
N GLY A 117 2.35 -21.50 9.44
CA GLY A 117 2.86 -22.60 10.25
C GLY A 117 2.12 -23.94 10.10
N GLN A 118 0.93 -23.96 9.48
CA GLN A 118 0.19 -25.19 9.17
C GLN A 118 0.70 -25.88 7.90
N GLY A 119 1.33 -25.13 6.98
CA GLY A 119 1.72 -25.62 5.65
C GLY A 119 1.77 -24.48 4.62
N ALA A 120 2.40 -24.72 3.47
CA ALA A 120 2.28 -23.77 2.37
C ALA A 120 0.85 -23.83 1.81
N VAL A 121 0.33 -22.67 1.39
CA VAL A 121 -0.99 -22.55 0.76
C VAL A 121 -0.83 -22.07 -0.67
N ASP A 122 -1.70 -22.53 -1.56
CA ASP A 122 -1.65 -22.18 -2.99
C ASP A 122 -1.77 -20.67 -3.23
N ASP A 123 -2.67 -20.00 -2.49
CA ASP A 123 -2.81 -18.54 -2.49
C ASP A 123 -2.72 -17.97 -1.08
N PRO A 124 -1.58 -17.34 -0.71
CA PRO A 124 -1.42 -16.66 0.58
C PRO A 124 -2.48 -15.57 0.84
N SER A 125 -3.06 -14.98 -0.21
CA SER A 125 -4.12 -13.97 -0.08
C SER A 125 -5.42 -14.54 0.46
N ALA A 126 -5.62 -15.86 0.34
CA ALA A 126 -6.78 -16.60 0.82
C ALA A 126 -6.57 -17.23 2.20
N ALA A 127 -5.45 -16.98 2.89
CA ALA A 127 -5.07 -17.59 4.17
C ALA A 127 -6.21 -17.64 5.20
N PHE A 128 -6.96 -16.55 5.35
CA PHE A 128 -8.08 -16.50 6.29
C PHE A 128 -9.16 -17.56 6.00
N PHE A 129 -9.45 -17.84 4.72
CA PHE A 129 -10.45 -18.82 4.33
C PHE A 129 -9.98 -20.26 4.51
N TYR A 130 -8.70 -20.54 4.30
CA TYR A 130 -8.09 -21.83 4.68
C TYR A 130 -8.24 -22.08 6.18
N LEU A 131 -8.00 -21.08 7.02
CA LEU A 131 -8.12 -21.23 8.48
C LEU A 131 -9.55 -21.62 8.94
N ILE A 132 -10.58 -21.17 8.23
CA ILE A 132 -11.98 -21.41 8.59
C ILE A 132 -12.64 -22.50 7.73
N GLU A 133 -11.89 -23.26 6.94
CA GLU A 133 -12.45 -24.20 5.96
C GLU A 133 -13.25 -25.34 6.61
N ASP A 134 -12.80 -25.81 7.79
CA ASP A 134 -13.46 -26.86 8.57
C ASP A 134 -14.62 -26.34 9.45
N VAL A 135 -14.86 -25.03 9.44
CA VAL A 135 -15.94 -24.42 10.23
C VAL A 135 -17.29 -24.66 9.55
N HIS A 136 -18.37 -24.69 10.35
CA HIS A 136 -19.72 -24.88 9.84
C HIS A 136 -20.05 -23.91 8.68
N VAL A 137 -20.58 -24.43 7.56
CA VAL A 137 -20.86 -23.70 6.31
C VAL A 137 -21.62 -22.37 6.50
N PHE A 138 -22.58 -22.30 7.43
CA PHE A 138 -23.29 -21.06 7.78
C PHE A 138 -22.34 -19.93 8.23
N ILE A 139 -21.28 -20.23 8.99
CA ILE A 139 -20.32 -19.24 9.47
C ILE A 139 -19.45 -18.76 8.31
N ILE A 140 -18.97 -19.69 7.46
CA ILE A 140 -18.21 -19.35 6.25
C ILE A 140 -19.04 -18.44 5.34
N ALA A 141 -20.31 -18.78 5.10
CA ALA A 141 -21.22 -17.96 4.30
C ALA A 141 -21.40 -16.55 4.86
N LEU A 142 -21.44 -16.40 6.18
CA LEU A 142 -21.52 -15.09 6.84
C LEU A 142 -20.26 -14.25 6.62
N PHE A 143 -19.07 -14.86 6.70
CA PHE A 143 -17.81 -14.20 6.36
C PHE A 143 -17.72 -13.83 4.87
N VAL A 144 -18.21 -14.68 3.96
CA VAL A 144 -18.26 -14.35 2.53
C VAL A 144 -19.16 -13.14 2.27
N ILE A 145 -20.37 -13.11 2.85
CA ILE A 145 -21.28 -11.96 2.72
C ILE A 145 -20.63 -10.69 3.28
N LEU A 146 -19.98 -10.80 4.44
CA LEU A 146 -19.26 -9.69 5.05
C LEU A 146 -18.11 -9.20 4.18
N GLY A 147 -17.27 -10.12 3.66
CA GLY A 147 -16.16 -9.80 2.78
C GLY A 147 -16.62 -9.09 1.51
N ILE A 148 -17.69 -9.57 0.87
CA ILE A 148 -18.31 -8.92 -0.29
C ILE A 148 -18.80 -7.51 0.09
N ALA A 149 -19.46 -7.34 1.23
CA ALA A 149 -19.94 -6.02 1.67
C ALA A 149 -18.78 -5.03 1.90
N LEU A 150 -17.67 -5.48 2.48
CA LEU A 150 -16.47 -4.67 2.69
C LEU A 150 -15.80 -4.31 1.36
N VAL A 151 -15.65 -5.27 0.44
CA VAL A 151 -15.07 -5.03 -0.90
C VAL A 151 -15.95 -4.06 -1.69
N CYS A 152 -17.27 -4.24 -1.72
CA CYS A 152 -18.19 -3.31 -2.38
C CYS A 152 -18.08 -1.89 -1.80
N SER A 153 -17.95 -1.78 -0.46
CA SER A 153 -17.77 -0.51 0.24
C SER A 153 -16.46 0.20 -0.16
N SER A 154 -15.35 -0.53 -0.18
CA SER A 154 -14.04 0.01 -0.57
C SER A 154 -14.01 0.38 -2.06
N ALA A 155 -14.57 -0.48 -2.93
CA ALA A 155 -14.67 -0.21 -4.36
C ALA A 155 -15.51 1.03 -4.66
N ASP A 156 -16.65 1.21 -4.00
CA ASP A 156 -17.47 2.44 -4.12
C ASP A 156 -16.69 3.69 -3.70
N THR A 157 -15.97 3.62 -2.57
CA THR A 157 -15.12 4.73 -2.10
C THR A 157 -14.03 5.08 -3.12
N LEU A 158 -13.34 4.07 -3.67
CA LEU A 158 -12.28 4.26 -4.66
C LEU A 158 -12.81 4.79 -5.99
N GLN A 159 -13.93 4.27 -6.49
CA GLN A 159 -14.53 4.75 -7.73
C GLN A 159 -14.97 6.21 -7.63
N ASN A 160 -15.64 6.58 -6.52
CA ASN A 160 -16.02 7.96 -6.27
C ASN A 160 -14.81 8.88 -6.15
N ALA A 161 -13.73 8.41 -5.49
CA ALA A 161 -12.46 9.14 -5.41
C ALA A 161 -11.81 9.38 -6.79
N VAL A 162 -11.71 8.35 -7.62
CA VAL A 162 -11.13 8.45 -8.97
C VAL A 162 -11.93 9.43 -9.83
N VAL A 163 -13.27 9.31 -9.84
CA VAL A 163 -14.13 10.19 -10.62
C VAL A 163 -14.09 11.63 -10.09
N ALA A 164 -13.99 11.83 -8.78
CA ALA A 164 -13.81 13.15 -8.19
C ALA A 164 -12.50 13.81 -8.65
N SER A 165 -11.39 13.06 -8.67
CA SER A 165 -10.10 13.55 -9.19
C SER A 165 -10.18 13.86 -10.69
N ILE A 166 -10.80 13.00 -11.50
CA ILE A 166 -11.00 13.28 -12.93
C ILE A 166 -11.84 14.55 -13.14
N SER A 167 -12.96 14.65 -12.41
CA SER A 167 -13.87 15.78 -12.52
C SER A 167 -13.21 17.09 -12.12
N ARG A 168 -12.49 17.11 -10.99
CA ARG A 168 -11.92 18.33 -10.41
C ARG A 168 -10.59 18.71 -11.06
N ASP A 169 -9.68 17.73 -11.21
CA ASP A 169 -8.29 17.98 -11.58
C ASP A 169 -8.04 17.84 -13.08
N LEU A 170 -8.75 16.96 -13.79
CA LEU A 170 -8.54 16.73 -15.23
C LEU A 170 -9.55 17.47 -16.12
N ALA A 171 -10.77 17.68 -15.63
CA ALA A 171 -11.84 18.37 -16.35
C ALA A 171 -12.10 19.80 -15.83
N ASP A 172 -11.23 20.36 -14.98
CA ASP A 172 -11.36 21.69 -14.35
C ASP A 172 -12.73 21.92 -13.68
N GLY A 173 -13.36 20.88 -13.12
CA GLY A 173 -14.70 20.96 -12.53
C GLY A 173 -15.85 21.11 -13.52
N LYS A 174 -15.60 20.95 -14.83
CA LYS A 174 -16.63 21.13 -15.89
C LYS A 174 -17.53 19.91 -16.10
N MET A 175 -17.28 18.80 -15.39
CA MET A 175 -18.10 17.60 -15.49
C MET A 175 -19.41 17.76 -14.71
N ASP A 176 -20.54 17.65 -15.41
CA ASP A 176 -21.85 17.53 -14.78
C ASP A 176 -22.04 16.15 -14.13
N LEU A 177 -22.98 16.06 -13.18
CA LEU A 177 -23.37 14.86 -12.43
C LEU A 177 -23.65 13.65 -13.34
N ARG A 178 -24.26 13.86 -14.51
CA ARG A 178 -24.51 12.79 -15.48
C ARG A 178 -23.20 12.22 -16.03
N MET A 179 -22.22 13.07 -16.33
CA MET A 179 -20.92 12.65 -16.84
C MET A 179 -20.11 11.94 -15.76
N ALA A 180 -20.16 12.41 -14.51
CA ALA A 180 -19.53 11.74 -13.38
C ALA A 180 -20.08 10.31 -13.17
N ARG A 181 -21.41 10.13 -13.23
CA ARG A 181 -22.02 8.79 -13.15
C ARG A 181 -21.62 7.88 -14.30
N LEU A 182 -21.56 8.43 -15.52
CA LEU A 182 -21.14 7.64 -16.69
C LEU A 182 -19.66 7.24 -16.59
N ALA A 183 -18.80 8.13 -16.11
CA ALA A 183 -17.39 7.82 -15.84
C ALA A 183 -17.26 6.72 -14.77
N THR A 184 -18.04 6.79 -13.69
CA THR A 184 -18.10 5.75 -12.65
C THR A 184 -18.49 4.40 -13.25
N LEU A 185 -19.54 4.37 -14.07
CA LEU A 185 -20.00 3.15 -14.73
C LEU A 185 -18.97 2.61 -15.73
N ALA A 186 -18.23 3.48 -16.41
CA ALA A 186 -17.19 3.11 -17.37
C ALA A 186 -15.94 2.53 -16.70
N LEU A 187 -15.63 2.93 -15.45
CA LEU A 187 -14.51 2.37 -14.69
C LEU A 187 -14.71 0.90 -14.33
N ILE A 188 -15.95 0.46 -14.09
CA ILE A 188 -16.28 -0.91 -13.67
C ILE A 188 -15.76 -1.97 -14.66
N PRO A 189 -16.14 -1.98 -15.95
CA PRO A 189 -15.67 -2.99 -16.89
C PRO A 189 -14.15 -2.93 -17.10
N GLY A 190 -13.56 -1.72 -17.06
CA GLY A 190 -12.10 -1.55 -17.17
C GLY A 190 -11.36 -2.20 -15.99
N ALA A 191 -11.84 -1.97 -14.76
CA ALA A 191 -11.27 -2.57 -13.57
C ALA A 191 -11.41 -4.10 -13.57
N ILE A 192 -12.57 -4.64 -14.00
CA ILE A 192 -12.77 -6.09 -14.13
C ILE A 192 -11.81 -6.68 -15.17
N ALA A 193 -11.68 -6.06 -16.33
CA ALA A 193 -10.78 -6.53 -17.38
C ALA A 193 -9.31 -6.54 -16.92
N LEU A 194 -8.86 -5.48 -16.24
CA LEU A 194 -7.51 -5.41 -15.68
C LEU A 194 -7.29 -6.43 -14.56
N SER A 195 -8.30 -6.67 -13.72
CA SER A 195 -8.23 -7.68 -12.67
C SER A 195 -8.07 -9.09 -13.24
N LEU A 196 -8.86 -9.45 -14.25
CA LEU A 196 -8.76 -10.76 -14.91
C LEU A 196 -7.42 -10.92 -15.61
N TRP A 197 -6.98 -9.90 -16.34
CA TRP A 197 -5.67 -9.88 -17.00
C TRP A 197 -4.52 -10.00 -15.99
N GLY A 198 -4.59 -9.32 -14.85
CA GLY A 198 -3.58 -9.41 -13.80
C GLY A 198 -3.43 -10.83 -13.26
N VAL A 199 -4.54 -11.49 -12.95
CA VAL A 199 -4.56 -12.89 -12.48
C VAL A 199 -4.00 -13.84 -13.54
N GLU A 200 -4.41 -13.69 -14.81
CA GLU A 200 -3.90 -14.52 -15.92
C GLU A 200 -2.39 -14.38 -16.13
N ASN A 201 -1.81 -13.22 -15.82
CA ASN A 201 -0.38 -12.96 -15.96
C ASN A 201 0.41 -13.20 -14.65
N GLY A 202 -0.22 -13.80 -13.63
CA GLY A 202 0.44 -14.16 -12.38
C GLY A 202 0.81 -12.96 -11.49
N TYR A 203 0.16 -11.80 -11.65
CA TYR A 203 0.34 -10.69 -10.71
C TYR A 203 -0.37 -11.01 -9.39
N SER A 204 0.38 -11.05 -8.30
CA SER A 204 -0.21 -11.14 -6.97
C SER A 204 -0.87 -9.82 -6.58
N VAL A 205 -1.93 -9.90 -5.78
CA VAL A 205 -2.58 -8.72 -5.20
C VAL A 205 -1.56 -7.89 -4.43
N PHE A 206 -0.67 -8.55 -3.69
CA PHE A 206 0.41 -7.91 -2.94
C PHE A 206 1.38 -7.13 -3.84
N ALA A 207 1.78 -7.67 -5.00
CA ALA A 207 2.63 -6.97 -5.97
C ALA A 207 1.99 -5.66 -6.45
N ILE A 208 0.70 -5.72 -6.80
CA ILE A 208 -0.05 -4.56 -7.30
C ILE A 208 -0.12 -3.45 -6.24
N PHE A 209 -0.37 -3.82 -4.98
CA PHE A 209 -0.37 -2.85 -3.87
C PHE A 209 1.00 -2.21 -3.67
N LEU A 210 2.08 -3.00 -3.61
CA LEU A 210 3.40 -2.43 -3.40
C LEU A 210 3.85 -1.54 -4.57
N PHE A 211 3.48 -1.87 -5.81
CA PHE A 211 3.70 -1.00 -6.97
C PHE A 211 3.02 0.36 -6.77
N ALA A 212 1.74 0.37 -6.39
CA ALA A 212 1.01 1.60 -6.14
C ALA A 212 1.60 2.39 -4.97
N ASP A 213 1.96 1.70 -3.88
CA ASP A 213 2.57 2.32 -2.69
C ASP A 213 3.95 2.90 -3.00
N LEU A 214 4.72 2.31 -3.92
CA LEU A 214 6.00 2.85 -4.35
C LEU A 214 5.82 4.18 -5.08
N LEU A 215 4.82 4.28 -5.96
CA LEU A 215 4.48 5.53 -6.62
C LEU A 215 4.04 6.60 -5.60
N ALA A 216 3.29 6.20 -4.57
CA ALA A 216 2.94 7.07 -3.46
C ALA A 216 4.18 7.50 -2.67
N ALA A 217 5.10 6.59 -2.33
CA ALA A 217 6.33 6.92 -1.62
C ALA A 217 7.24 7.88 -2.42
N ALA A 218 7.30 7.73 -3.74
CA ALA A 218 8.04 8.65 -4.62
C ALA A 218 7.44 10.06 -4.67
N THR A 219 6.16 10.24 -4.34
CA THR A 219 5.44 11.50 -4.52
C THR A 219 5.02 12.17 -3.22
N VAL A 220 4.89 11.42 -2.11
CA VAL A 220 4.39 11.93 -0.83
C VAL A 220 5.22 13.09 -0.30
N LEU A 221 6.55 12.96 -0.35
CA LEU A 221 7.44 13.98 0.20
C LEU A 221 7.44 15.26 -0.65
N PRO A 222 7.57 15.22 -1.99
CA PRO A 222 7.37 16.40 -2.83
C PRO A 222 6.05 17.12 -2.59
N VAL A 223 4.95 16.38 -2.46
CA VAL A 223 3.61 16.95 -2.24
C VAL A 223 3.53 17.63 -0.87
N LEU A 224 3.98 16.96 0.20
CA LEU A 224 3.98 17.57 1.53
C LEU A 224 4.92 18.77 1.63
N LEU A 225 6.10 18.72 1.00
CA LEU A 225 7.05 19.82 0.98
C LEU A 225 6.49 21.03 0.22
N SER A 226 5.70 20.82 -0.83
CA SER A 226 5.08 21.92 -1.59
C SER A 226 4.05 22.73 -0.80
N LEU A 227 3.65 22.27 0.40
CA LEU A 227 2.87 23.08 1.34
C LEU A 227 3.69 24.21 1.97
N TRP A 228 5.03 24.12 1.92
CA TRP A 228 5.91 25.17 2.40
C TRP A 228 6.14 26.22 1.31
N GLU A 229 5.96 27.50 1.65
CA GLU A 229 6.13 28.64 0.75
C GLU A 229 7.50 28.71 0.03
N LYS A 230 8.54 28.06 0.56
CA LYS A 230 9.88 28.04 -0.02
C LYS A 230 10.07 27.00 -1.12
N VAL A 231 9.12 26.10 -1.31
CA VAL A 231 9.24 24.98 -2.24
C VAL A 231 8.57 25.34 -3.57
N ASP A 232 9.34 25.28 -4.65
CA ASP A 232 8.83 25.55 -6.00
C ASP A 232 8.11 24.32 -6.56
N SER A 233 6.92 24.51 -7.14
CA SER A 233 6.12 23.40 -7.67
C SER A 233 6.81 22.62 -8.80
N ARG A 234 7.69 23.27 -9.60
CA ARG A 234 8.47 22.61 -10.64
C ARG A 234 9.53 21.70 -10.04
N ALA A 235 10.17 22.13 -8.96
CA ALA A 235 11.11 21.31 -8.20
C ALA A 235 10.41 20.13 -7.50
N ALA A 236 9.20 20.34 -6.98
CA ALA A 236 8.38 19.25 -6.45
C ALA A 236 8.04 18.21 -7.53
N LEU A 237 7.60 18.63 -8.72
CA LEU A 237 7.35 17.72 -9.84
C LEU A 237 8.61 16.97 -10.29
N ALA A 238 9.74 17.68 -10.42
CA ALA A 238 11.02 17.05 -10.74
C ALA A 238 11.43 16.03 -9.66
N GLY A 239 11.21 16.34 -8.39
CA GLY A 239 11.43 15.43 -7.27
C GLY A 239 10.60 14.16 -7.39
N ALA A 240 9.29 14.26 -7.65
CA ALA A 240 8.44 13.10 -7.85
C ALA A 240 8.96 12.14 -8.93
N ILE A 241 9.39 12.69 -10.08
CA ILE A 241 9.98 11.89 -11.18
C ILE A 241 11.33 11.29 -10.74
N CYS A 242 12.17 12.08 -10.08
CA CYS A 242 13.47 11.63 -9.59
C CYS A 242 13.37 10.58 -8.49
N GLY A 243 12.27 10.50 -7.73
CA GLY A 243 12.00 9.40 -6.81
C GLY A 243 11.98 8.06 -7.53
N ILE A 244 11.24 7.97 -8.64
CA ILE A 244 11.19 6.75 -9.47
C ILE A 244 12.56 6.47 -10.12
N LEU A 245 13.25 7.50 -10.62
CA LEU A 245 14.61 7.33 -11.16
C LEU A 245 15.61 6.85 -10.10
N SER A 246 15.41 7.21 -8.83
CA SER A 246 16.25 6.76 -7.72
C SER A 246 16.04 5.28 -7.41
N VAL A 247 14.85 4.74 -7.66
CA VAL A 247 14.60 3.29 -7.62
C VAL A 247 15.38 2.57 -8.72
N ILE A 248 15.44 3.14 -9.94
CA ILE A 248 16.27 2.58 -11.02
C ILE A 248 17.76 2.65 -10.63
N ALA A 249 18.21 3.75 -10.03
CA ALA A 249 19.57 3.87 -9.53
C ALA A 249 19.88 2.82 -8.45
N TYR A 250 18.92 2.53 -7.57
CA TYR A 250 19.02 1.43 -6.61
C TYR A 250 19.11 0.07 -7.31
N GLY A 251 18.32 -0.17 -8.36
CA GLY A 251 18.44 -1.38 -9.19
C GLY A 251 19.77 -1.50 -9.94
N ILE A 252 20.45 -0.40 -10.25
CA ILE A 252 21.83 -0.42 -10.80
C ILE A 252 22.84 -0.79 -9.71
N TYR A 253 22.62 -0.32 -8.48
CA TYR A 253 23.49 -0.62 -7.34
C TYR A 253 23.34 -2.08 -6.88
N GLU A 254 22.11 -2.59 -6.82
CA GLU A 254 21.77 -3.94 -6.39
C GLU A 254 20.93 -4.66 -7.46
N PRO A 255 21.53 -5.14 -8.57
CA PRO A 255 20.79 -5.69 -9.70
C PRO A 255 19.93 -6.90 -9.34
N ALA A 256 18.75 -6.99 -9.97
CA ALA A 256 17.85 -8.13 -9.80
C ALA A 256 18.42 -9.39 -10.47
N THR A 257 18.99 -10.28 -9.68
CA THR A 257 19.72 -11.48 -10.14
C THR A 257 18.83 -12.51 -10.85
N SER A 258 17.52 -12.50 -10.57
CA SER A 258 16.53 -13.38 -11.21
C SER A 258 16.11 -12.96 -12.63
N TYR A 259 16.57 -11.80 -13.10
CA TYR A 259 16.22 -11.25 -14.41
C TYR A 259 17.48 -11.01 -15.25
N ASP A 260 17.31 -10.82 -16.57
CA ASP A 260 18.41 -10.58 -17.49
C ASP A 260 18.27 -9.24 -18.24
N GLY A 261 19.41 -8.67 -18.63
CA GLY A 261 19.47 -7.44 -19.44
C GLY A 261 18.95 -6.21 -18.71
N ILE A 262 18.12 -5.39 -19.36
CA ILE A 262 17.60 -4.13 -18.79
C ILE A 262 16.69 -4.40 -17.58
N GLN A 263 16.02 -5.56 -17.54
CA GLN A 263 15.10 -5.91 -16.46
C GLN A 263 15.80 -5.90 -15.10
N GLN A 264 17.07 -6.32 -15.03
CA GLN A 264 17.88 -6.31 -13.80
C GLN A 264 17.84 -4.98 -13.05
N TYR A 265 17.75 -3.86 -13.78
CA TYR A 265 17.84 -2.52 -13.21
C TYR A 265 16.48 -1.87 -12.94
N VAL A 266 15.42 -2.34 -13.60
CA VAL A 266 14.10 -1.67 -13.56
C VAL A 266 13.06 -2.50 -12.83
N MET A 267 13.31 -3.78 -12.55
CA MET A 267 12.30 -4.66 -11.97
C MET A 267 11.84 -4.23 -10.58
N TYR A 268 12.64 -3.50 -9.79
CA TYR A 268 12.19 -2.93 -8.52
C TYR A 268 11.04 -1.93 -8.66
N ILE A 269 10.83 -1.34 -9.85
CA ILE A 269 9.64 -0.51 -10.08
C ILE A 269 8.39 -1.37 -10.00
N ILE A 270 8.40 -2.55 -10.65
CA ILE A 270 7.23 -3.43 -10.77
C ILE A 270 7.10 -4.32 -9.53
N TYR A 271 8.21 -4.88 -9.06
CA TYR A 271 8.33 -5.74 -7.90
C TYR A 271 9.28 -5.07 -6.90
N PRO A 272 8.81 -4.14 -6.06
CA PRO A 272 9.59 -3.53 -4.98
C PRO A 272 9.79 -4.50 -3.80
N THR A 273 10.14 -5.73 -4.14
CA THR A 273 10.42 -6.88 -3.29
C THR A 273 11.84 -7.36 -3.55
N MET A 274 12.37 -8.19 -2.67
CA MET A 274 13.69 -8.78 -2.79
C MET A 274 13.65 -10.27 -2.47
N ASP A 275 14.55 -11.03 -3.08
CA ASP A 275 14.89 -12.38 -2.63
C ASP A 275 15.54 -12.28 -1.24
N PRO A 276 14.97 -12.90 -0.19
CA PRO A 276 15.53 -12.85 1.17
C PRO A 276 16.94 -13.43 1.31
N ILE A 277 17.33 -14.35 0.42
CA ILE A 277 18.59 -15.09 0.47
C ILE A 277 19.64 -14.41 -0.40
N ASN A 278 19.31 -14.20 -1.68
CA ASN A 278 20.28 -13.74 -2.67
C ASN A 278 20.26 -12.23 -2.93
N GLY A 279 19.25 -11.52 -2.42
CA GLY A 279 18.99 -10.15 -2.82
C GLY A 279 18.54 -10.04 -4.28
N GLY A 280 18.31 -8.81 -4.75
CA GLY A 280 17.77 -8.57 -6.08
C GLY A 280 16.24 -8.67 -6.14
N ALA A 281 15.63 -7.94 -7.07
CA ALA A 281 14.18 -7.95 -7.24
C ALA A 281 13.68 -9.34 -7.66
N ILE A 282 12.56 -9.77 -7.07
CA ILE A 282 11.87 -11.02 -7.43
C ILE A 282 10.37 -10.84 -7.25
N SER A 283 9.55 -11.55 -8.03
CA SER A 283 8.09 -11.51 -7.87
C SER A 283 7.68 -11.97 -6.47
N PRO A 284 6.65 -11.37 -5.85
CA PRO A 284 6.16 -11.87 -4.56
C PRO A 284 5.56 -13.28 -4.63
N VAL A 285 5.13 -13.74 -5.82
CA VAL A 285 4.66 -15.12 -6.02
C VAL A 285 5.80 -16.13 -5.87
N ASP A 286 7.03 -15.70 -6.17
CA ASP A 286 8.25 -16.51 -6.01
C ASP A 286 8.89 -16.29 -4.62
N GLY A 287 8.12 -15.75 -3.66
CA GLY A 287 8.52 -15.54 -2.26
C GLY A 287 9.31 -14.25 -1.98
N GLY A 288 9.15 -13.24 -2.84
CA GLY A 288 9.73 -11.91 -2.61
C GLY A 288 9.16 -11.19 -1.37
N LEU A 289 10.04 -10.72 -0.50
CA LEU A 289 9.71 -9.87 0.65
C LEU A 289 9.83 -8.39 0.29
N THR A 290 9.04 -7.52 0.90
CA THR A 290 9.11 -6.07 0.62
C THR A 290 10.51 -5.51 0.89
N ASN A 291 11.09 -4.82 -0.09
CA ASN A 291 12.42 -4.24 0.05
C ASN A 291 12.33 -2.81 0.57
N LEU A 292 12.73 -2.59 1.83
CA LEU A 292 12.74 -1.27 2.47
C LEU A 292 13.52 -0.22 1.67
N TRP A 293 14.69 -0.60 1.14
CA TRP A 293 15.60 0.33 0.50
C TRP A 293 15.07 0.86 -0.83
N VAL A 294 14.19 0.11 -1.50
CA VAL A 294 13.47 0.60 -2.68
C VAL A 294 12.60 1.80 -2.31
N PHE A 295 11.79 1.70 -1.26
CA PHE A 295 10.95 2.79 -0.79
C PHE A 295 11.74 3.97 -0.22
N VAL A 296 12.82 3.68 0.53
CA VAL A 296 13.72 4.72 1.05
C VAL A 296 14.40 5.45 -0.11
N SER A 297 14.86 4.75 -1.15
CA SER A 297 15.48 5.35 -2.32
C SER A 297 14.51 6.29 -3.05
N ALA A 298 13.25 5.87 -3.20
CA ALA A 298 12.20 6.69 -3.79
C ALA A 298 11.92 7.96 -2.98
N LEU A 299 11.81 7.81 -1.66
CA LEU A 299 11.53 8.91 -0.73
C LEU A 299 12.69 9.91 -0.66
N VAL A 300 13.91 9.41 -0.48
CA VAL A 300 15.13 10.25 -0.38
C VAL A 300 15.42 10.93 -1.70
N GLY A 301 15.35 10.19 -2.81
CA GLY A 301 15.58 10.72 -4.15
C GLY A 301 14.61 11.83 -4.50
N SER A 302 13.33 11.64 -4.20
CA SER A 302 12.31 12.66 -4.44
C SER A 302 12.48 13.89 -3.56
N GLY A 303 12.70 13.71 -2.25
CA GLY A 303 12.89 14.80 -1.30
C GLY A 303 14.13 15.64 -1.60
N LEU A 304 15.27 15.01 -1.89
CA LEU A 304 16.52 15.72 -2.18
C LEU A 304 16.38 16.62 -3.41
N VAL A 305 15.79 16.10 -4.50
CA VAL A 305 15.60 16.89 -5.72
C VAL A 305 14.59 18.00 -5.52
N THR A 306 13.51 17.78 -4.75
CA THR A 306 12.56 18.85 -4.40
C THR A 306 13.23 19.97 -3.63
N ILE A 307 14.02 19.65 -2.60
CA ILE A 307 14.67 20.66 -1.76
C ILE A 307 15.76 21.40 -2.55
N LEU A 308 16.70 20.68 -3.15
CA LEU A 308 17.82 21.28 -3.88
C LEU A 308 17.34 22.03 -5.12
N GLY A 309 16.36 21.50 -5.84
CA GLY A 309 15.75 22.15 -6.99
C GLY A 309 15.06 23.47 -6.61
N SER A 310 14.37 23.51 -5.46
CA SER A 310 13.71 24.73 -4.99
C SER A 310 14.73 25.81 -4.62
N LEU A 311 15.78 25.44 -3.89
CA LEU A 311 16.86 26.36 -3.53
C LEU A 311 17.56 26.93 -4.78
N ALA A 312 17.86 26.08 -5.78
CA ALA A 312 18.49 26.52 -7.02
C ALA A 312 17.60 27.48 -7.83
N LEU A 313 16.29 27.26 -7.85
CA LEU A 313 15.34 28.14 -8.54
C LEU A 313 15.16 29.48 -7.82
N GLU A 314 15.15 29.48 -6.48
CA GLU A 314 15.11 30.70 -5.66
C GLU A 314 16.36 31.56 -5.93
N ASP A 315 17.55 30.97 -5.92
CA ASP A 315 18.81 31.66 -6.23
C ASP A 315 18.83 32.24 -7.65
N PHE A 316 18.33 31.49 -8.63
CA PHE A 316 18.24 31.95 -10.02
C PHE A 316 17.28 33.15 -10.16
N SER A 317 16.13 33.11 -9.48
CA SER A 317 15.17 34.21 -9.47
C SER A 317 15.76 35.47 -8.84
N ASN A 318 16.45 35.32 -7.70
CA ASN A 318 17.09 36.43 -7.00
C ASN A 318 18.22 37.06 -7.83
N SER A 319 19.08 36.25 -8.45
CA SER A 319 20.15 36.71 -9.34
C SER A 319 19.61 37.49 -10.55
N LYS A 320 18.52 37.01 -11.17
CA LYS A 320 17.88 37.70 -12.29
C LYS A 320 17.32 39.07 -11.88
N ASN A 321 16.69 39.17 -10.71
CA ASN A 321 16.14 40.44 -10.23
C ASN A 321 17.24 41.46 -9.91
N THR A 322 18.39 41.04 -9.37
CA THR A 322 19.55 41.94 -9.18
C THR A 322 20.09 42.47 -10.50
N LEU A 323 20.21 41.63 -11.53
CA LEU A 323 20.70 42.07 -12.85
C LEU A 323 19.76 43.06 -13.54
N VAL A 324 18.44 42.88 -13.41
CA VAL A 324 17.45 43.81 -13.97
C VAL A 324 17.50 45.17 -13.25
N ASN A 325 17.69 45.18 -11.93
CA ASN A 325 17.81 46.43 -11.16
C ASN A 325 19.14 47.17 -11.38
N GLU A 326 20.19 46.50 -11.88
CA GLU A 326 21.45 47.15 -12.27
C GLU A 326 21.41 47.74 -13.69
N GLU A 327 20.42 47.34 -14.52
CA GLU A 327 20.23 47.84 -15.89
C GLU A 327 19.25 49.04 -15.98
N GLU A 328 18.50 49.36 -14.91
CA GLU A 328 17.65 50.58 -14.77
C GLU A 328 18.39 51.77 -14.12
#